data_AF-A0A3G1KYU5-F1
#
_entry.id   AF-A0A3G1KYU5-F1
#
_cell.length_a   1.000
_cell.length_b   1.000
_cell.length_c   1.000
_cell.angle_alpha   90.00
_cell.angle_beta   90.00
_cell.angle_gamma   90.00
#
_symmetry.space_group_name_H-M   'P 1'
#
loop_
_entity.id
_entity.type
_entity.pdbx_description
1 polymer ?
#
loop_
_entity_poly.entity_id
_entity_poly.type
_entity_poly.pdbx_seq_one_letter_code
_entity_poly.pdbx_strand_id
1 'polypeptide(L)'
;MALVESLTIGTVLVSQELMGLVNYHGHLCPELAIGYRVSRIAMNSLHITRENSLDFIAGAANSSSAVDAIQYLTGCTIGKQNFFIEDVGKHVYFFVKKPLDAPNNKGLFIKMKTPVYYPRLTDCVMDQNVEINSLTREQILKYRAVIDQAIGKILHRADNSLFDIHFADFGKEFFYRDTRWFN
;
A
#
# COMPACT_ATOMS: atom_id res chain seq x y z
N MET A 1 14.19 -17.77 -21.47
CA MET A 1 12.95 -17.18 -20.91
C MET A 1 12.55 -18.04 -19.73
N ALA A 2 12.80 -17.59 -18.50
CA ALA A 2 12.29 -18.29 -17.33
C ALA A 2 10.77 -18.10 -17.30
N LEU A 3 10.02 -19.20 -17.31
CA LEU A 3 8.61 -19.20 -16.98
C LEU A 3 8.49 -18.59 -15.58
N VAL A 4 7.90 -17.41 -15.48
CA VAL A 4 7.54 -16.83 -14.19
C VAL A 4 6.44 -17.75 -13.65
N GLU A 5 6.75 -18.55 -12.63
CA GLU A 5 5.75 -19.33 -11.90
C GLU A 5 4.73 -18.35 -11.33
N SER A 6 3.58 -18.24 -11.99
CA SER A 6 2.47 -17.40 -11.55
C SER A 6 1.57 -18.23 -10.62
N LEU A 7 1.32 -17.71 -9.42
CA LEU A 7 0.37 -18.30 -8.47
C LEU A 7 -1.00 -17.63 -8.62
N THR A 8 -2.06 -18.23 -8.07
CA THR A 8 -3.42 -17.66 -8.11
C THR A 8 -4.02 -17.52 -6.72
N ILE A 9 -4.65 -16.38 -6.44
CA ILE A 9 -5.56 -16.18 -5.30
C ILE A 9 -6.91 -15.73 -5.87
N GLY A 10 -7.94 -16.56 -5.70
CA GLY A 10 -9.19 -16.39 -6.45
C GLY A 10 -8.93 -16.51 -7.95
N THR A 11 -9.26 -15.48 -8.71
CA THR A 11 -8.99 -15.39 -10.16
C THR A 11 -7.77 -14.55 -10.52
N VAL A 12 -7.05 -14.01 -9.53
CA VAL A 12 -5.93 -13.09 -9.74
C VAL A 12 -4.61 -13.84 -9.79
N LEU A 13 -3.83 -13.62 -10.85
CA LEU A 13 -2.44 -14.06 -10.94
C LEU A 13 -1.54 -13.18 -10.08
N VAL A 14 -0.71 -13.79 -9.25
CA VAL A 14 0.18 -13.11 -8.31
C VAL A 14 1.62 -13.65 -8.39
N SER A 15 2.57 -12.80 -8.03
CA SER A 15 3.98 -13.18 -7.90
C SER A 15 4.22 -13.94 -6.59
N GLN A 16 5.34 -14.67 -6.51
CA GLN A 16 5.76 -15.35 -5.27
C GLN A 16 5.91 -14.36 -4.10
N GLU A 17 6.43 -13.16 -4.38
CA GLU A 17 6.57 -12.08 -3.39
C GLU A 17 5.21 -11.63 -2.85
N LEU A 18 4.24 -11.38 -3.73
CA LEU A 18 2.88 -10.99 -3.32
C LEU A 18 2.17 -12.13 -2.58
N MET A 19 2.40 -13.40 -2.96
CA MET A 19 1.88 -14.55 -2.21
C MET A 19 2.45 -14.58 -0.78
N GLY A 20 3.75 -14.34 -0.62
CA GLY A 20 4.38 -14.24 0.70
C GLY A 20 3.75 -13.14 1.57
N LEU A 21 3.48 -11.98 0.97
CA LEU A 21 2.78 -10.89 1.62
C LEU A 21 1.33 -11.27 2.00
N VAL A 22 0.60 -11.94 1.11
CA VAL A 22 -0.77 -12.41 1.41
C VAL A 22 -0.78 -13.41 2.55
N ASN A 23 0.20 -14.32 2.62
CA ASN A 23 0.31 -15.26 3.73
C ASN A 23 0.61 -14.54 5.06
N TYR A 24 1.39 -13.46 5.02
CA TYR A 24 1.66 -12.64 6.19
C TYR A 24 0.42 -11.86 6.67
N HIS A 25 -0.31 -11.24 5.74
CA HIS A 25 -1.49 -10.42 6.05
C HIS A 25 -2.76 -11.24 6.31
N GLY A 26 -2.87 -12.43 5.70
CA GLY A 26 -3.97 -13.37 5.85
C GLY A 26 -4.99 -13.39 4.68
N HIS A 27 -4.98 -12.39 3.80
CA HIS A 27 -5.84 -12.37 2.60
C HIS A 27 -5.33 -11.37 1.55
N LEU A 28 -5.83 -11.45 0.32
CA LEU A 28 -5.57 -10.46 -0.73
C LEU A 28 -6.78 -9.50 -0.82
N CYS A 29 -6.54 -8.22 -0.56
CA CYS A 29 -7.53 -7.15 -0.72
C CYS A 29 -6.98 -5.99 -1.56
N PRO A 30 -7.84 -5.07 -2.04
CA PRO A 30 -7.41 -3.91 -2.82
C PRO A 30 -6.36 -3.05 -2.08
N GLU A 31 -6.54 -2.84 -0.77
CA GLU A 31 -5.61 -2.05 0.06
C GLU A 31 -4.22 -2.69 0.15
N LEU A 32 -4.16 -4.02 0.32
CA LEU A 32 -2.89 -4.75 0.33
C LEU A 32 -2.19 -4.64 -1.04
N ALA A 33 -2.95 -4.70 -2.13
CA ALA A 33 -2.41 -4.52 -3.48
C ALA A 33 -1.86 -3.09 -3.72
N ILE A 34 -2.50 -2.07 -3.14
CA ILE A 34 -1.99 -0.69 -3.15
C ILE A 34 -0.67 -0.60 -2.40
N GLY A 35 -0.62 -1.11 -1.17
CA GLY A 35 0.60 -1.12 -0.37
C GLY A 35 1.74 -1.90 -1.04
N TYR A 36 1.43 -3.01 -1.72
CA TYR A 36 2.40 -3.76 -2.54
C TYR A 36 3.02 -2.86 -3.62
N ARG A 37 2.20 -2.12 -4.37
CA ARG A 37 2.66 -1.21 -5.42
C ARG A 37 3.47 -0.04 -4.86
N VAL A 38 3.00 0.61 -3.80
CA VAL A 38 3.71 1.69 -3.10
C VAL A 38 5.10 1.23 -2.65
N SER A 39 5.18 0.04 -2.07
CA SER A 39 6.44 -0.55 -1.61
C SER A 39 7.42 -0.77 -2.75
N ARG A 40 6.94 -1.34 -3.87
CA ARG A 40 7.77 -1.60 -5.05
C ARG A 40 8.27 -0.31 -5.69
N ILE A 41 7.45 0.73 -5.78
CA ILE A 41 7.87 2.06 -6.24
C ILE A 41 8.99 2.59 -5.34
N ALA A 42 8.82 2.55 -4.02
CA ALA A 42 9.81 3.05 -3.07
C ALA A 42 11.12 2.27 -3.11
N MET A 43 11.05 0.93 -3.09
CA MET A 43 12.22 0.05 -3.18
C MET A 43 13.01 0.29 -4.46
N ASN A 44 12.32 0.42 -5.60
CA ASN A 44 12.99 0.70 -6.88
C ASN A 44 13.61 2.12 -6.92
N SER A 45 12.92 3.12 -6.37
CA SER A 45 13.35 4.52 -6.45
C SER A 45 14.49 4.87 -5.49
N LEU A 46 14.53 4.20 -4.33
CA LEU A 46 15.45 4.52 -3.24
C LEU A 46 16.43 3.37 -2.93
N HIS A 47 16.34 2.25 -3.65
CA HIS A 47 17.11 1.04 -3.40
C HIS A 47 16.94 0.50 -1.97
N ILE A 48 15.72 0.57 -1.45
CA ILE A 48 15.38 0.02 -0.14
C ILE A 48 15.36 -1.51 -0.23
N THR A 49 16.02 -2.15 0.71
CA THR A 49 15.97 -3.58 0.96
C THR A 49 15.64 -3.82 2.43
N ARG A 50 15.26 -5.04 2.78
CA ARG A 50 14.94 -5.37 4.18
C ARG A 50 16.17 -5.26 5.09
N GLU A 51 17.36 -5.48 4.54
CA GLU A 51 18.65 -5.43 5.24
C GLU A 51 19.05 -3.99 5.55
N ASN A 52 18.82 -3.06 4.62
CA ASN A 52 19.14 -1.65 4.80
C ASN A 52 17.97 -0.82 5.36
N SER A 53 16.85 -1.45 5.73
CA SER A 53 15.62 -0.75 6.09
C SER A 53 15.85 0.29 7.19
N LEU A 54 16.73 0.00 8.15
CA LEU A 54 17.06 0.90 9.25
C LEU A 54 17.73 2.20 8.80
N ASP A 55 18.22 2.31 7.57
CA ASP A 55 18.73 3.56 6.99
C ASP A 55 17.61 4.47 6.49
N PHE A 56 16.37 3.99 6.47
CA PHE A 56 15.22 4.71 5.96
C PHE A 56 14.18 4.94 7.05
N ILE A 57 13.40 5.99 6.86
CA ILE A 57 12.17 6.25 7.58
C ILE A 57 11.04 6.24 6.55
N ALA A 58 9.93 5.61 6.91
CA ALA A 58 8.72 5.59 6.10
C ALA A 58 7.50 6.01 6.92
N GLY A 59 6.40 6.35 6.26
CA GLY A 59 5.13 6.52 6.95
C GLY A 59 3.91 6.56 6.06
N ALA A 60 2.74 6.46 6.69
CA ALA A 60 1.44 6.36 6.04
C ALA A 60 0.40 7.28 6.69
N ALA A 61 -0.39 7.96 5.85
CA ALA A 61 -1.44 8.88 6.26
C ALA A 61 -2.80 8.16 6.47
N ASN A 62 -2.74 6.84 6.69
CA ASN A 62 -3.85 5.94 6.95
C ASN A 62 -3.36 4.71 7.76
N SER A 63 -4.31 4.03 8.42
CA SER A 63 -4.10 2.73 9.05
C SER A 63 -4.91 1.66 8.30
N SER A 64 -4.41 1.21 7.15
CA SER A 64 -5.05 0.19 6.28
C SER A 64 -4.13 -1.01 6.04
N SER A 65 -4.64 -2.07 5.36
CA SER A 65 -3.82 -3.21 4.92
C SER A 65 -2.61 -2.81 4.07
N ALA A 66 -2.59 -1.61 3.47
CA ALA A 66 -1.43 -1.10 2.76
C ALA A 66 -0.20 -0.95 3.67
N VAL A 67 -0.41 -0.64 4.96
CA VAL A 67 0.66 -0.51 5.97
C VAL A 67 1.40 -1.84 6.15
N ASP A 68 0.68 -2.96 6.23
CA ASP A 68 1.29 -4.28 6.38
C ASP A 68 2.18 -4.62 5.18
N ALA A 69 1.74 -4.28 3.96
CA ALA A 69 2.56 -4.45 2.76
C ALA A 69 3.87 -3.67 2.82
N ILE A 70 3.81 -2.40 3.23
CA ILE A 70 4.99 -1.54 3.33
C ILE A 70 5.95 -2.08 4.38
N GLN A 71 5.44 -2.45 5.56
CA GLN A 71 6.26 -3.01 6.62
C GLN A 71 6.92 -4.33 6.20
N TYR A 72 6.16 -5.22 5.56
CA TYR A 72 6.65 -6.52 5.12
C TYR A 72 7.71 -6.41 4.02
N LEU A 73 7.46 -5.60 2.98
CA LEU A 73 8.34 -5.54 1.81
C LEU A 73 9.57 -4.69 2.04
N THR A 74 9.39 -3.48 2.58
CA THR A 74 10.51 -2.54 2.78
C THR A 74 11.31 -2.85 4.04
N GLY A 75 10.71 -3.59 4.99
CA GLY A 75 11.31 -3.83 6.29
C GLY A 75 11.31 -2.62 7.22
N CYS A 76 10.77 -1.47 6.81
CA CYS A 76 10.54 -0.32 7.71
C CYS A 76 9.31 -0.63 8.56
N THR A 77 9.49 -0.83 9.86
CA THR A 77 8.40 -1.28 10.74
C THR A 77 8.24 -0.39 11.96
N ILE A 78 7.03 -0.43 12.53
CA ILE A 78 6.75 0.24 13.81
C ILE A 78 7.69 -0.32 14.90
N GLY A 79 7.90 -1.65 14.91
CA GLY A 79 8.78 -2.31 15.88
C GLY A 79 10.26 -1.93 15.76
N LYS A 80 10.74 -1.60 14.55
CA LYS A 80 12.08 -1.05 14.31
C LYS A 80 12.16 0.47 14.52
N GLN A 81 11.04 1.10 14.88
CA GLN A 81 10.91 2.54 15.12
C GLN A 81 11.31 3.40 13.92
N ASN A 82 11.07 2.90 12.70
CA ASN A 82 11.36 3.60 11.47
C ASN A 82 10.18 3.58 10.47
N PHE A 83 8.97 3.31 10.98
CA PHE A 83 7.72 3.48 10.27
C PHE A 83 6.73 4.25 11.17
N PHE A 84 6.10 5.29 10.62
CA PHE A 84 5.19 6.16 11.36
C PHE A 84 3.80 6.20 10.71
N ILE A 85 2.75 6.26 11.51
CA ILE A 85 1.37 6.38 11.04
C ILE A 85 0.76 7.66 11.62
N GLU A 86 0.20 8.48 10.73
CA GLU A 86 -0.70 9.57 11.11
C GLU A 86 -2.00 9.39 10.34
N ASP A 87 -2.93 8.65 10.94
CA ASP A 87 -4.14 8.26 10.24
C ASP A 87 -5.10 9.45 10.07
N VAL A 88 -5.19 9.94 8.84
CA VAL A 88 -6.18 10.93 8.41
C VAL A 88 -7.01 10.41 7.23
N GLY A 89 -7.03 9.09 7.03
CA GLY A 89 -7.77 8.41 5.97
C GLY A 89 -7.28 8.71 4.56
N LYS A 90 -6.05 9.22 4.37
CA LYS A 90 -5.50 9.54 3.04
C LYS A 90 -4.48 8.49 2.59
N HIS A 91 -4.51 8.13 1.31
CA HIS A 91 -3.47 7.30 0.68
C HIS A 91 -2.26 8.14 0.29
N VAL A 92 -1.54 8.60 1.30
CA VAL A 92 -0.26 9.31 1.17
C VAL A 92 0.79 8.55 1.95
N TYR A 93 1.89 8.24 1.28
CA TYR A 93 3.01 7.51 1.83
C TYR A 93 4.29 8.27 1.55
N PHE A 94 5.24 8.22 2.47
CA PHE A 94 6.56 8.78 2.22
C PHE A 94 7.67 7.81 2.61
N PHE A 95 8.83 8.00 1.99
CA PHE A 95 10.05 7.27 2.28
C PHE A 95 11.22 8.24 2.18
N VAL A 96 12.09 8.24 3.18
CA VAL A 96 13.23 9.16 3.23
C VAL A 96 14.45 8.46 3.79
N LYS A 97 15.61 8.74 3.22
CA LYS A 97 16.88 8.19 3.70
C LYS A 97 17.40 9.04 4.86
N LYS A 98 17.98 8.38 5.86
CA LYS A 98 18.71 9.03 6.95
C LYS A 98 20.16 9.37 6.56
N PRO A 99 20.79 10.35 7.22
CA PRO A 99 20.21 11.21 8.25
C PRO A 99 19.32 12.30 7.62
N LEU A 100 18.28 12.70 8.35
CA LEU A 100 17.25 13.60 7.80
C LEU A 100 17.75 15.03 7.57
N ASP A 101 18.80 15.43 8.27
CA ASP A 101 19.43 16.74 8.19
C ASP A 101 20.54 16.84 7.14
N ALA A 102 20.73 15.79 6.32
CA ALA A 102 21.65 15.84 5.21
C ALA A 102 21.27 17.00 4.25
N PRO A 103 22.26 17.76 3.74
CA PRO A 103 22.00 18.81 2.75
C PRO A 103 21.25 18.25 1.53
N ASN A 104 20.19 18.94 1.11
CA ASN A 104 19.33 18.55 -0.01
C ASN A 104 18.64 17.17 0.14
N ASN A 105 18.43 16.69 1.36
CA ASN A 105 17.72 15.43 1.57
C ASN A 105 16.24 15.58 1.15
N LYS A 106 15.85 14.77 0.17
CA LYS A 106 14.47 14.74 -0.32
C LYS A 106 13.82 13.42 0.05
N GLY A 107 12.59 13.50 0.52
CA GLY A 107 11.71 12.35 0.70
C GLY A 107 11.00 12.04 -0.61
N LEU A 108 10.83 10.75 -0.89
CA LEU A 108 9.90 10.27 -1.91
C LEU A 108 8.50 10.29 -1.32
N PHE A 109 7.56 10.97 -1.99
CA PHE A 109 6.15 10.97 -1.66
C PHE A 109 5.38 10.23 -2.76
N ILE A 110 4.45 9.37 -2.32
CA ILE A 110 3.57 8.58 -3.19
C ILE A 110 2.14 8.83 -2.73
N LYS A 111 1.39 9.60 -3.52
CA LYS A 111 0.00 9.99 -3.24
C LYS A 111 -0.92 9.28 -4.23
N MET A 112 -1.99 8.64 -3.78
CA MET A 112 -2.95 8.05 -4.70
C MET A 112 -3.80 9.13 -5.38
N LYS A 113 -3.95 9.08 -6.71
CA LYS A 113 -4.67 10.10 -7.50
C LYS A 113 -6.19 10.03 -7.38
N THR A 114 -6.73 8.89 -6.97
CA THR A 114 -8.17 8.66 -6.85
C THR A 114 -8.38 7.76 -5.65
N PRO A 115 -9.37 7.99 -4.77
CA PRO A 115 -9.65 7.06 -3.68
C PRO A 115 -9.89 5.66 -4.23
N VAL A 116 -9.47 4.67 -3.43
CA VAL A 116 -9.49 3.26 -3.77
C VAL A 116 -10.80 2.89 -4.44
N TYR A 117 -10.67 2.14 -5.54
CA TYR A 117 -11.79 1.54 -6.24
C TYR A 117 -12.45 0.57 -5.26
N TYR A 118 -13.32 1.07 -4.41
CA TYR A 118 -14.42 0.31 -3.84
C TYR A 118 -15.42 0.27 -4.98
N PRO A 119 -15.48 -0.83 -5.74
CA PRO A 119 -16.58 -1.00 -6.66
C PRO A 119 -17.83 -0.80 -5.81
N ARG A 120 -18.61 0.25 -6.13
CA ARG A 120 -19.96 0.36 -5.60
C ARG A 120 -20.62 -0.92 -6.08
N LEU A 121 -20.80 -1.87 -5.16
CA LEU A 121 -21.74 -2.95 -5.35
C LEU A 121 -23.03 -2.24 -5.72
N THR A 122 -23.55 -2.52 -6.92
CA THR A 122 -24.90 -2.15 -7.34
C THR A 122 -25.82 -2.19 -6.12
N ASP A 123 -26.38 -1.03 -5.74
CA ASP A 123 -27.38 -0.61 -4.74
C ASP A 123 -27.89 -1.53 -3.60
N CYS A 124 -27.46 -2.78 -3.46
CA CYS A 124 -28.16 -3.79 -2.65
C CYS A 124 -27.31 -4.58 -1.65
N VAL A 125 -26.01 -4.28 -1.44
CA VAL A 125 -25.17 -5.15 -0.58
C VAL A 125 -24.37 -4.42 0.51
N MET A 126 -24.19 -3.09 0.45
CA MET A 126 -23.35 -2.40 1.45
C MET A 126 -24.09 -1.23 2.09
N ASP A 127 -25.14 -1.55 2.84
CA ASP A 127 -25.34 -0.80 4.08
C ASP A 127 -24.19 -1.19 5.02
N GLN A 128 -23.63 -0.25 5.78
CA GLN A 128 -22.38 -0.43 6.55
C GLN A 128 -22.48 -1.50 7.67
N ASN A 129 -23.61 -2.20 7.76
CA ASN A 129 -24.01 -3.16 8.78
C ASN A 129 -24.33 -4.57 8.23
N VAL A 130 -24.05 -4.89 6.97
CA VAL A 130 -24.32 -6.24 6.44
C VAL A 130 -23.29 -7.23 6.99
N GLU A 131 -23.70 -8.02 7.99
CA GLU A 131 -22.93 -9.16 8.45
C GLU A 131 -22.68 -10.12 7.27
N ILE A 132 -21.41 -10.40 6.96
CA ILE A 132 -21.00 -11.32 5.87
C ILE A 132 -21.73 -12.67 5.97
N ASN A 133 -22.14 -13.08 7.18
CA ASN A 133 -22.87 -14.31 7.47
C ASN A 133 -24.32 -14.34 6.93
N SER A 134 -24.86 -13.19 6.49
CA SER A 134 -26.21 -13.08 5.91
C SER A 134 -26.24 -13.13 4.38
N LEU A 135 -25.08 -13.21 3.73
CA LEU A 135 -24.98 -13.19 2.26
C LEU A 135 -25.20 -14.59 1.66
N THR A 136 -25.98 -14.63 0.58
CA THR A 136 -26.11 -15.83 -0.25
C THR A 136 -24.78 -16.15 -0.95
N ARG A 137 -24.59 -17.42 -1.32
CA ARG A 137 -23.41 -17.87 -2.08
C ARG A 137 -23.23 -17.07 -3.38
N GLU A 138 -24.32 -16.72 -4.06
CA GLU A 138 -24.28 -15.93 -5.29
C GLU A 138 -23.77 -14.51 -5.04
N GLN A 139 -24.23 -13.84 -3.98
CA GLN A 139 -23.75 -12.51 -3.59
C GLN A 139 -22.26 -12.52 -3.23
N ILE A 140 -21.80 -13.55 -2.50
CA ILE A 140 -20.38 -13.71 -2.15
C ILE A 140 -19.52 -13.86 -3.41
N LEU A 141 -19.97 -14.67 -4.39
CA LEU A 141 -19.23 -14.86 -5.64
C LEU A 141 -19.18 -13.58 -6.48
N LYS A 142 -20.30 -12.85 -6.59
CA LYS A 142 -20.33 -11.54 -7.27
C LYS A 142 -19.39 -10.55 -6.60
N TYR A 143 -19.42 -10.47 -5.27
CA TYR A 143 -18.52 -9.61 -4.50
C TYR A 143 -17.05 -9.95 -4.75
N ARG A 144 -16.69 -11.24 -4.65
CA ARG A 144 -15.31 -11.69 -4.89
C ARG A 144 -14.84 -11.38 -6.31
N ALA A 145 -15.67 -11.63 -7.33
CA ALA A 145 -15.31 -11.32 -8.72
C ALA A 145 -15.03 -9.82 -8.93
N VAL A 146 -15.83 -8.98 -8.28
CA VAL A 146 -15.71 -7.52 -8.32
C VAL A 146 -14.43 -7.04 -7.60
N ILE A 147 -14.09 -7.65 -6.46
CA ILE A 147 -12.84 -7.40 -5.74
C ILE A 147 -11.62 -7.86 -6.55
N ASP A 148 -11.64 -9.08 -7.10
CA ASP A 148 -10.58 -9.63 -7.95
C ASP A 148 -10.31 -8.72 -9.15
N GLN A 149 -11.37 -8.20 -9.79
CA GLN A 149 -11.23 -7.25 -10.89
C GLN A 149 -10.56 -5.94 -10.44
N ALA A 150 -10.91 -5.42 -9.26
CA ALA A 150 -10.31 -4.22 -8.70
C ALA A 150 -8.82 -4.43 -8.40
N ILE A 151 -8.47 -5.56 -7.76
CA ILE A 151 -7.07 -5.95 -7.49
C ILE A 151 -6.30 -6.08 -8.81
N GLY A 152 -6.86 -6.77 -9.80
CA GLY A 152 -6.23 -6.91 -11.12
C GLY A 152 -5.91 -5.55 -11.75
N LYS A 153 -6.84 -4.58 -11.69
CA LYS A 153 -6.61 -3.21 -12.18
C LYS A 153 -5.49 -2.50 -11.41
N ILE A 154 -5.46 -2.63 -10.08
CA ILE A 154 -4.42 -2.03 -9.22
C ILE A 154 -3.06 -2.63 -9.55
N LEU A 155 -2.95 -3.94 -9.69
CA LEU A 155 -1.66 -4.62 -9.91
C LEU A 155 -1.06 -4.34 -11.30
N HIS A 156 -1.89 -4.11 -12.33
CA HIS A 156 -1.40 -4.04 -13.73
C HIS A 156 -1.38 -2.64 -14.34
N ARG A 157 -2.06 -1.64 -13.75
CA ARG A 157 -1.99 -0.25 -14.24
C ARG A 157 -0.58 0.33 -14.08
N ALA A 158 -0.18 1.26 -14.95
CA ALA A 158 1.08 1.98 -14.82
C ALA A 158 1.11 2.83 -13.53
N ASP A 159 2.26 2.93 -12.86
CA ASP A 159 2.41 3.64 -11.58
C ASP A 159 1.85 5.08 -11.64
N ASN A 160 2.27 5.86 -12.63
CA ASN A 160 1.84 7.26 -12.80
C ASN A 160 0.35 7.44 -13.10
N SER A 161 -0.38 6.37 -13.44
CA SER A 161 -1.84 6.42 -13.61
C SER A 161 -2.60 6.22 -12.30
N LEU A 162 -1.97 5.59 -11.30
CA LEU A 162 -2.53 5.33 -9.97
C LEU A 162 -2.05 6.36 -8.94
N PHE A 163 -0.80 6.77 -9.06
CA PHE A 163 -0.09 7.57 -8.07
C PHE A 163 0.45 8.86 -8.69
N ASP A 164 0.46 9.91 -7.88
CA ASP A 164 1.36 11.04 -8.01
C ASP A 164 2.62 10.74 -7.19
N ILE A 165 3.76 10.73 -7.88
CA ILE A 165 5.05 10.28 -7.36
C ILE A 165 6.04 11.42 -7.55
N HIS A 166 6.58 11.95 -6.45
CA HIS A 166 7.52 13.06 -6.52
C HIS A 166 8.49 13.06 -5.35
N PHE A 167 9.62 13.71 -5.55
CA PHE A 167 10.57 14.02 -4.48
C PHE A 167 10.34 15.44 -3.99
N ALA A 168 10.26 15.62 -2.68
CA ALA A 168 10.14 16.92 -2.03
C ALA A 168 11.08 17.02 -0.83
N ASP A 169 11.46 18.24 -0.45
CA ASP A 169 12.31 18.46 0.72
C ASP A 169 11.62 17.92 1.97
N PHE A 170 12.37 17.12 2.74
CA PHE A 170 11.86 16.48 3.95
C PHE A 170 12.42 17.25 5.16
N GLY A 171 11.66 18.21 5.67
CA GLY A 171 12.12 19.13 6.72
C GLY A 171 12.19 18.50 8.12
N LYS A 172 13.08 19.02 8.98
CA LYS A 172 13.22 18.65 10.41
C LYS A 172 11.93 18.80 11.22
N GLU A 173 11.02 19.66 10.76
CA GLU A 173 9.71 19.91 11.38
C GLU A 173 8.79 18.69 11.38
N PHE A 174 9.11 17.66 10.58
CA PHE A 174 8.40 16.39 10.48
C PHE A 174 8.16 15.68 11.83
N PHE A 175 9.05 15.83 12.81
CA PHE A 175 8.86 15.25 14.16
C PHE A 175 8.27 16.21 15.19
N TYR A 176 8.00 17.46 14.80
CA TYR A 176 7.37 18.44 15.67
C TYR A 176 5.86 18.39 15.45
N ARG A 177 5.12 18.27 16.55
CA ARG A 177 3.69 17.87 16.63
C ARG A 177 2.67 18.71 15.82
N ASP A 178 3.09 19.76 15.10
CA ASP A 178 2.20 20.72 14.45
C ASP A 178 2.24 20.73 12.91
N THR A 179 3.05 19.89 12.25
CA THR A 179 3.08 19.84 10.77
C THR A 179 2.35 18.62 10.20
N ARG A 180 1.23 18.88 9.50
CA ARG A 180 0.48 17.87 8.73
C ARG A 180 1.17 17.64 7.38
N TRP A 181 1.81 16.49 7.20
CA TRP A 181 2.59 16.14 5.99
C TRP A 181 1.74 15.62 4.81
N PHE A 182 0.41 15.60 4.97
CA PHE A 182 -0.56 15.12 3.97
C PHE A 182 -1.37 16.25 3.30
N ASN A 183 -0.91 17.50 3.44
CA ASN A 183 -1.42 18.65 2.69
C ASN A 183 -0.88 18.68 1.25
#